data_AF-A0A847G9I4-F1
#
_entry.id   AF-A0A847G9I4-F1
#
_cell.length_a   1.000
_cell.length_b   1.000
_cell.length_c   1.000
_cell.angle_alpha   90.00
_cell.angle_beta   90.00
_cell.angle_gamma   90.00
#
_symmetry.space_group_name_H-M   'P 1'
#
loop_
_entity.id
_entity.type
_entity.pdbx_description
1 polymer ?
#
loop_
_entity_poly.entity_id
_entity_poly.type
_entity_poly.pdbx_seq_one_letter_code
_entity_poly.pdbx_strand_id
1 'polypeptide(L)'
;MLSIHESDIDRITVAVYHLLKGRIPAPIALDPGHPDDEMAQLVQYMNRFIENYGVLARFTAELSRGELEIEVPRGGTAVLQSLKNLHANLRHLTWKTQQIAKGDFSQQVDFMGGFSEAFNSMTRQLNDAFERIEEQNRSLAEANAVILAEKEKSEALLRNILPADIAEQLKETGRTVPELLEN
;
A
#
# COMPACT_ATOMS: atom_id res chain seq x y z
N MET A 1 -10.64 28.62 -50.02
CA MET A 1 -11.15 27.65 -51.02
C MET A 1 -10.59 26.32 -50.58
N LEU A 2 -11.45 25.39 -50.21
CA LEU A 2 -11.06 24.13 -49.57
C LEU A 2 -10.29 23.24 -50.56
N SER A 3 -9.06 22.87 -50.23
CA SER A 3 -8.21 21.96 -51.00
C SER A 3 -8.24 20.58 -50.36
N ILE A 4 -8.87 19.61 -51.02
CA ILE A 4 -8.94 18.23 -50.54
C ILE A 4 -8.42 17.30 -51.62
N HIS A 5 -7.41 16.50 -51.28
CA HIS A 5 -6.95 15.40 -52.11
C HIS A 5 -7.43 14.06 -51.53
N GLU A 6 -7.66 13.07 -52.39
CA GLU A 6 -8.06 11.72 -51.96
C GLU A 6 -7.05 11.13 -50.95
N SER A 7 -5.76 11.40 -51.14
CA SER A 7 -4.68 10.99 -50.23
C SER A 7 -4.82 11.57 -48.81
N ASP A 8 -5.41 12.75 -48.66
CA ASP A 8 -5.60 13.39 -47.35
C ASP A 8 -6.67 12.62 -46.54
N ILE A 9 -7.76 12.22 -47.21
CA ILE A 9 -8.83 11.42 -46.63
C ILE A 9 -8.35 10.02 -46.29
N ASP A 10 -7.55 9.39 -47.15
CA ASP A 10 -6.98 8.06 -46.90
C ASP A 10 -6.07 8.07 -45.66
N ARG A 11 -5.18 9.06 -45.55
CA ARG A 11 -4.30 9.21 -44.38
C ARG A 11 -5.11 9.37 -43.07
N ILE A 12 -6.18 10.15 -43.08
CA ILE A 12 -7.07 10.30 -41.92
C ILE A 12 -7.79 8.98 -41.60
N THR A 13 -8.35 8.32 -42.61
CA THR A 13 -9.04 7.04 -42.44
C THR A 13 -8.13 5.98 -41.82
N VAL A 14 -6.88 5.89 -42.29
CA VAL A 14 -5.87 4.98 -41.74
C VAL A 14 -5.52 5.32 -40.29
N ALA A 15 -5.35 6.60 -39.97
CA ALA A 15 -5.08 7.03 -38.59
C ALA A 15 -6.25 6.68 -37.65
N VAL A 16 -7.49 6.94 -38.07
CA VAL A 16 -8.70 6.57 -37.32
C VAL A 16 -8.81 5.06 -37.15
N TYR A 17 -8.55 4.27 -38.20
CA TYR A 17 -8.54 2.82 -38.12
C TYR A 17 -7.55 2.31 -37.06
N HIS A 18 -6.34 2.88 -37.00
CA HIS A 18 -5.35 2.51 -36.00
C HIS A 18 -5.78 2.87 -34.57
N LEU A 19 -6.35 4.06 -34.37
CA LEU A 19 -6.89 4.49 -33.07
C LEU A 19 -8.00 3.54 -32.60
N LEU A 20 -8.92 3.16 -33.48
CA LEU A 20 -9.99 2.20 -33.18
C LEU A 20 -9.46 0.79 -32.83
N LYS A 21 -8.26 0.44 -33.32
CA LYS A 21 -7.56 -0.80 -32.96
C LYS A 21 -6.68 -0.68 -31.72
N GLY A 22 -6.78 0.44 -30.98
CA GLY A 22 -5.99 0.69 -29.78
C GLY A 22 -4.51 0.97 -30.05
N ARG A 23 -4.15 1.30 -31.30
CA ARG A 23 -2.78 1.64 -31.69
C ARG A 23 -2.60 3.15 -31.71
N ILE A 24 -1.37 3.61 -31.52
CA ILE A 24 -1.00 5.01 -31.65
C ILE A 24 -0.43 5.21 -33.07
N PRO A 25 -1.19 5.80 -34.01
CA PRO A 25 -0.68 6.07 -35.35
C PRO A 25 0.40 7.16 -35.33
N ALA A 26 1.18 7.24 -36.41
CA ALA A 26 2.05 8.39 -36.65
C ALA A 26 1.21 9.65 -36.95
N PRO A 27 1.73 10.86 -36.70
CA PRO A 27 1.08 12.09 -37.12
C PRO A 27 0.84 12.10 -38.63
N ILE A 28 -0.33 12.60 -39.02
CA ILE A 28 -0.74 12.81 -40.40
C ILE A 28 0.04 14.00 -40.94
N ALA A 29 0.75 13.80 -42.05
CA ALA A 29 1.41 14.86 -42.78
C ALA A 29 0.57 15.27 -43.99
N LEU A 30 0.52 16.57 -44.28
CA LEU A 30 -0.01 17.11 -45.53
C LEU A 30 1.13 17.34 -46.53
N ASP A 31 0.78 17.39 -47.81
CA ASP A 31 1.76 17.58 -48.86
C ASP A 31 2.39 19.00 -48.79
N PRO A 32 3.68 19.16 -49.12
CA PRO A 32 4.35 20.45 -49.06
C PRO A 32 3.64 21.50 -49.91
N GLY A 33 3.29 22.64 -49.29
CA GLY A 33 2.57 23.72 -49.97
C GLY A 33 1.04 23.63 -49.90
N HIS A 34 0.49 22.67 -49.15
CA HIS A 34 -0.94 22.65 -48.86
C HIS A 34 -1.41 23.97 -48.23
N PRO A 35 -2.53 24.57 -48.68
CA PRO A 35 -3.05 25.81 -48.12
C PRO A 35 -3.36 25.68 -46.62
N ASP A 36 -3.26 26.78 -45.87
CA ASP A 36 -3.77 26.84 -44.50
C ASP A 36 -5.30 27.01 -44.53
N ASP A 37 -6.01 25.90 -44.71
CA ASP A 37 -7.46 25.82 -44.84
C ASP A 37 -8.09 24.84 -43.82
N GLU A 38 -9.37 24.54 -43.96
CA GLU A 38 -10.09 23.66 -43.04
C GLU A 38 -9.54 22.22 -43.03
N MET A 39 -8.91 21.77 -44.13
CA MET A 39 -8.23 20.47 -44.21
C MET A 39 -6.95 20.47 -43.37
N ALA A 40 -6.13 21.53 -43.50
CA ALA A 40 -4.97 21.75 -42.63
C ALA A 40 -5.35 21.79 -41.15
N GLN A 41 -6.43 22.51 -40.82
CA GLN A 41 -6.94 22.58 -39.45
C GLN A 41 -7.43 21.22 -38.93
N LEU A 42 -8.15 20.45 -39.75
CA LEU A 42 -8.59 19.09 -39.38
C LEU A 42 -7.39 18.18 -39.09
N VAL A 43 -6.37 18.18 -39.94
CA VAL A 43 -5.14 17.42 -39.71
C VAL A 43 -4.44 17.85 -38.43
N GLN A 44 -4.37 19.16 -38.14
CA GLN A 44 -3.82 19.66 -36.90
C GLN A 44 -4.59 19.14 -35.68
N TYR A 45 -5.92 19.17 -35.70
CA TYR A 45 -6.76 18.63 -34.63
C TYR A 45 -6.61 17.12 -34.47
N MET A 46 -6.55 16.38 -35.58
CA MET A 46 -6.29 14.94 -35.57
C MET A 46 -4.92 14.61 -34.97
N ASN A 47 -3.88 15.34 -35.34
CA ASN A 47 -2.53 15.14 -34.78
C ASN A 47 -2.48 15.45 -33.28
N ARG A 48 -3.14 16.53 -32.84
CA ARG A 48 -3.29 16.85 -31.42
C ARG A 48 -4.07 15.76 -30.68
N PHE A 49 -5.08 15.16 -31.32
CA PHE A 49 -5.82 14.03 -30.75
C PHE A 49 -4.94 12.79 -30.60
N ILE A 50 -4.19 12.42 -31.65
CA ILE A 50 -3.25 11.29 -31.66
C ILE A 50 -2.22 11.44 -30.54
N GLU A 51 -1.65 12.64 -30.37
CA GLU A 51 -0.70 12.94 -29.30
C GLU A 51 -1.34 12.74 -27.92
N ASN A 52 -2.50 13.36 -27.67
CA ASN A 52 -3.23 13.24 -26.40
C ASN A 52 -3.61 11.79 -26.09
N TYR A 53 -4.06 11.03 -27.10
CA TYR A 53 -4.36 9.62 -26.98
C TYR A 53 -3.11 8.81 -26.62
N GLY A 54 -1.97 9.09 -27.26
CA GLY A 54 -0.72 8.43 -26.95
C GLY A 54 -0.23 8.70 -25.54
N VAL A 55 -0.34 9.95 -25.06
CA VAL A 55 -0.05 10.32 -23.67
C VAL A 55 -0.95 9.55 -22.70
N LEU A 56 -2.26 9.52 -22.98
CA LEU A 56 -3.24 8.82 -22.17
C LEU A 56 -2.96 7.31 -22.10
N ALA A 57 -2.72 6.67 -23.24
CA ALA A 57 -2.48 5.23 -23.34
C ALA A 57 -1.21 4.82 -22.57
N ARG A 58 -0.11 5.58 -22.73
CA ARG A 58 1.13 5.32 -22.00
C ARG A 58 0.94 5.50 -20.49
N PHE A 59 0.38 6.62 -20.05
CA PHE A 59 0.18 6.89 -18.63
C PHE A 59 -0.73 5.84 -17.97
N THR A 60 -1.80 5.42 -18.67
CA THR A 60 -2.69 4.35 -18.20
C THR A 60 -1.97 3.01 -18.09
N ALA A 61 -1.10 2.67 -19.05
CA ALA A 61 -0.33 1.43 -19.03
C ALA A 61 0.70 1.39 -17.91
N GLU A 62 1.36 2.52 -17.61
CA GLU A 62 2.27 2.59 -16.45
C GLU A 62 1.50 2.48 -15.13
N LEU A 63 0.37 3.19 -15.02
CA LEU A 63 -0.48 3.15 -13.84
C LEU A 63 -1.01 1.74 -13.57
N SER A 64 -1.38 0.98 -14.61
CA SER A 64 -1.89 -0.39 -14.46
C SER A 64 -0.82 -1.39 -14.02
N ARG A 65 0.47 -1.09 -14.23
CA ARG A 65 1.60 -1.87 -13.69
C ARG A 65 1.96 -1.48 -12.26
N GLY A 66 1.33 -0.45 -11.70
CA GLY A 66 1.65 0.07 -10.37
C GLY A 66 2.88 0.98 -10.36
N GLU A 67 3.32 1.50 -11.51
CA GLU A 67 4.44 2.43 -11.58
C GLU A 67 3.98 3.82 -11.13
N LEU A 68 4.20 4.13 -9.84
CA LEU A 68 3.70 5.37 -9.21
C LEU A 68 4.77 6.48 -9.11
N GLU A 69 6.03 6.16 -9.37
CA GLU A 69 7.17 7.10 -9.39
C GLU A 69 7.47 7.58 -10.82
N ILE A 70 6.41 7.88 -11.58
CA ILE A 70 6.49 8.34 -12.97
C ILE A 70 6.20 9.83 -13.09
N GLU A 71 6.76 10.47 -14.13
CA GLU A 71 6.45 11.86 -14.43
C GLU A 71 4.98 12.02 -14.84
N VAL A 72 4.27 12.91 -14.16
CA VAL A 72 2.87 13.17 -14.45
C VAL A 72 2.76 13.96 -15.76
N PRO A 73 2.09 13.41 -16.80
CA PRO A 73 2.04 14.05 -18.11
C PRO A 73 1.37 15.42 -18.07
N ARG A 74 1.86 16.35 -18.89
CA ARG A 74 1.22 17.66 -19.09
C ARG A 74 -0.06 17.50 -19.92
N GLY A 75 -1.04 18.36 -19.68
CA GLY A 75 -2.32 18.33 -20.38
C GLY A 75 -3.54 18.42 -19.47
N GLY A 76 -4.65 18.86 -20.05
CA GLY A 76 -5.88 19.26 -19.34
C GLY A 76 -7.14 18.52 -19.78
N THR A 77 -7.04 17.41 -20.52
CA THR A 77 -8.24 16.64 -20.88
C THR A 77 -8.87 16.05 -19.62
N ALA A 78 -10.21 16.02 -19.54
CA ALA A 78 -10.92 15.56 -18.36
C ALA A 78 -10.51 14.14 -17.94
N VAL A 79 -10.37 13.23 -18.91
CA VAL A 79 -9.92 11.84 -18.67
C VAL A 79 -8.51 11.81 -18.06
N LEU A 80 -7.59 12.64 -18.57
CA LEU A 80 -6.25 12.70 -18.04
C LEU A 80 -6.23 13.24 -16.60
N GLN A 81 -7.08 14.22 -16.28
CA GLN A 81 -7.24 14.73 -14.91
C GLN A 81 -7.74 13.63 -13.96
N SER A 82 -8.72 12.83 -14.38
CA SER A 82 -9.20 11.68 -13.59
C SER A 82 -8.10 10.66 -13.32
N LEU A 83 -7.25 10.37 -14.31
CA LEU A 83 -6.11 9.45 -14.13
C LEU A 83 -5.03 10.05 -13.23
N LYS A 84 -4.78 11.35 -13.31
CA LYS A 84 -3.86 12.05 -12.38
C LYS A 84 -4.35 11.94 -10.95
N ASN A 85 -5.65 12.13 -10.72
CA ASN A 85 -6.25 11.96 -9.40
C ASN A 85 -6.13 10.51 -8.92
N LEU A 86 -6.36 9.53 -9.80
CA LEU A 86 -6.17 8.12 -9.45
C LEU A 86 -4.71 7.81 -9.10
N HIS A 87 -3.75 8.31 -9.87
CA HIS A 87 -2.31 8.19 -9.60
C HIS A 87 -1.92 8.80 -8.25
N ALA A 88 -2.39 10.01 -7.94
CA ALA A 88 -2.18 10.65 -6.65
C ALA A 88 -2.76 9.81 -5.51
N ASN A 89 -4.02 9.37 -5.64
CA ASN A 89 -4.68 8.52 -4.64
C ASN A 89 -3.89 7.22 -4.38
N LEU A 90 -3.38 6.57 -5.43
CA LEU A 90 -2.57 5.36 -5.30
C LEU A 90 -1.22 5.62 -4.59
N ARG A 91 -0.56 6.74 -4.86
CA ARG A 91 0.65 7.15 -4.10
C ARG A 91 0.32 7.37 -2.62
N HIS A 92 -0.74 8.12 -2.33
CA HIS A 92 -1.17 8.37 -0.96
C HIS A 92 -1.51 7.07 -0.23
N LEU A 93 -2.21 6.15 -0.90
CA LEU A 93 -2.53 4.84 -0.35
C LEU A 93 -1.28 4.03 -0.03
N THR A 94 -0.31 4.02 -0.96
CA THR A 94 0.98 3.34 -0.77
C THR A 94 1.71 3.89 0.45
N TRP A 95 1.80 5.22 0.56
CA TRP A 95 2.43 5.87 1.71
C TRP A 95 1.71 5.56 3.03
N LYS A 96 0.37 5.63 3.06
CA LYS A 96 -0.43 5.31 4.27
C LYS A 96 -0.23 3.87 4.71
N THR A 97 -0.22 2.95 3.75
CA THR A 97 0.05 1.52 4.00
C THR A 97 1.44 1.31 4.60
N GLN A 98 2.45 2.05 4.13
CA GLN A 98 3.80 2.00 4.70
C GLN A 98 3.86 2.56 6.14
N GLN A 99 3.08 3.60 6.47
CA GLN A 99 3.00 4.10 7.85
C GLN A 99 2.32 3.10 8.78
N ILE A 100 1.23 2.47 8.33
CA ILE A 100 0.55 1.39 9.06
C ILE A 100 1.52 0.22 9.32
N ALA A 101 2.31 -0.16 8.32
CA ALA A 101 3.32 -1.21 8.47
C ALA A 101 4.43 -0.85 9.49
N LYS A 102 4.64 0.45 9.76
CA LYS A 102 5.55 0.96 10.80
C LYS A 102 4.89 1.09 12.17
N GLY A 103 3.62 0.73 12.31
CA GLY A 103 2.86 0.76 13.55
C GLY A 103 1.98 2.01 13.73
N ASP A 104 1.89 2.90 12.75
CA ASP A 104 0.97 4.04 12.81
C ASP A 104 -0.43 3.65 12.31
N PHE A 105 -1.26 3.12 13.22
CA PHE A 105 -2.64 2.74 12.93
C PHE A 105 -3.64 3.91 12.95
N SER A 106 -3.17 5.15 13.17
CA SER A 106 -4.03 6.35 13.07
C SER A 106 -4.37 6.72 11.63
N GLN A 107 -3.67 6.12 10.66
CA GLN A 107 -3.86 6.40 9.24
C GLN A 107 -5.24 5.97 8.75
N GLN A 108 -5.91 6.89 8.06
CA GLN A 108 -7.19 6.66 7.41
C GLN A 108 -7.14 7.06 5.94
N VAL A 109 -7.91 6.36 5.11
CA VAL A 109 -8.15 6.66 3.70
C VAL A 109 -9.56 7.22 3.54
N ASP A 110 -9.74 8.27 2.74
CA ASP A 110 -11.03 8.94 2.50
C ASP A 110 -11.45 8.93 1.02
N PHE A 111 -10.65 8.30 0.15
CA PHE A 111 -10.89 8.16 -1.28
C PHE A 111 -11.13 6.69 -1.68
N MET A 112 -11.63 6.43 -2.90
CA MET A 112 -11.93 5.08 -3.44
C MET A 112 -13.14 4.35 -2.82
N GLY A 113 -14.07 5.08 -2.19
CA GLY A 113 -15.40 4.55 -1.81
C GLY A 113 -15.32 3.31 -0.91
N GLY A 114 -15.99 2.21 -1.27
CA GLY A 114 -16.00 1.00 -0.45
C GLY A 114 -14.62 0.40 -0.13
N PHE A 115 -13.59 0.70 -0.94
CA PHE A 115 -12.21 0.32 -0.61
C PHE A 115 -11.73 1.01 0.67
N SER A 116 -12.00 2.30 0.87
CA SER A 116 -11.56 3.01 2.07
C SER A 116 -12.25 2.51 3.33
N GLU A 117 -13.54 2.18 3.23
CA GLU A 117 -14.30 1.62 4.35
C GLU A 117 -13.68 0.29 4.82
N ALA A 118 -13.41 -0.62 3.89
CA ALA A 118 -12.79 -1.90 4.18
C ALA A 118 -11.35 -1.73 4.71
N PHE A 119 -10.55 -0.88 4.07
CA PHE A 119 -9.17 -0.59 4.47
C PHE A 119 -9.11 -0.02 5.89
N ASN A 120 -9.92 1.00 6.18
CA ASN A 120 -9.95 1.62 7.50
C ASN A 120 -10.47 0.66 8.58
N SER A 121 -11.43 -0.22 8.24
CA SER A 121 -11.88 -1.27 9.14
C SER A 121 -10.76 -2.25 9.49
N MET A 122 -9.98 -2.68 8.50
CA MET A 122 -8.80 -3.53 8.70
C MET A 122 -7.74 -2.84 9.58
N THR A 123 -7.44 -1.56 9.34
CA THR A 123 -6.48 -0.81 10.15
C THR A 123 -6.92 -0.70 11.61
N ARG A 124 -8.22 -0.44 11.87
CA ARG A 124 -8.76 -0.42 13.23
C ARG A 124 -8.68 -1.79 13.91
N GLN A 125 -9.05 -2.85 13.21
CA GLN A 125 -8.94 -4.21 13.76
C GLN A 125 -7.50 -4.58 14.11
N LEU A 126 -6.53 -4.11 13.32
CA LEU A 126 -5.11 -4.29 13.61
C LEU A 126 -4.72 -3.53 14.88
N ASN A 127 -5.13 -2.26 15.02
CA ASN A 127 -4.91 -1.47 16.24
C ASN A 127 -5.47 -2.17 17.48
N ASP A 128 -6.75 -2.58 17.43
CA ASP A 128 -7.41 -3.27 18.54
C ASP A 128 -6.70 -4.57 18.92
N ALA A 129 -6.16 -5.30 17.94
CA ALA A 129 -5.39 -6.51 18.18
C ALA A 129 -4.06 -6.21 18.90
N PHE A 130 -3.34 -5.16 18.49
CA PHE A 130 -2.11 -4.73 19.16
C PHE A 130 -2.38 -4.27 20.60
N GLU A 131 -3.41 -3.45 20.83
CA GLU A 131 -3.78 -2.99 22.16
C GLU A 131 -4.10 -4.16 23.10
N ARG A 132 -4.84 -5.17 22.62
CA ARG A 132 -5.12 -6.39 23.40
C ARG A 132 -3.87 -7.17 23.73
N ILE A 133 -2.93 -7.30 22.78
CA ILE A 133 -1.65 -7.99 23.02
C ILE A 133 -0.84 -7.25 24.08
N GLU A 134 -0.80 -5.91 24.03
CA GLU A 134 -0.10 -5.12 25.05
C GLU A 134 -0.73 -5.26 26.44
N GLU A 135 -2.06 -5.25 26.52
CA GLU A 135 -2.79 -5.48 27.78
C GLU A 135 -2.51 -6.88 28.34
N GLN A 136 -2.55 -7.91 27.49
CA GLN A 136 -2.23 -9.28 27.88
C GLN A 136 -0.79 -9.42 28.36
N ASN A 137 0.17 -8.79 27.67
CA ASN A 137 1.57 -8.80 28.08
C ASN A 137 1.77 -8.11 29.43
N ARG A 138 1.06 -7.00 29.68
CA ARG A 138 1.09 -6.31 30.98
C ARG A 138 0.54 -7.19 32.09
N SER A 139 -0.63 -7.78 31.88
CA SER A 139 -1.26 -8.68 32.85
C SER A 139 -0.38 -9.90 33.13
N LEU A 140 0.25 -10.48 32.10
CA LEU A 140 1.17 -11.60 32.25
C LEU A 140 2.43 -11.20 33.03
N ALA A 141 2.98 -10.01 32.79
CA ALA A 141 4.13 -9.49 33.53
C ALA A 141 3.79 -9.29 35.02
N GLU A 142 2.61 -8.73 35.32
CA GLU A 142 2.13 -8.55 36.69
C GLU A 142 1.93 -9.90 37.40
N ALA A 143 1.28 -10.86 36.74
CA ALA A 143 1.09 -12.21 37.29
C ALA A 143 2.42 -12.92 37.56
N ASN A 144 3.38 -12.82 36.64
CA ASN A 144 4.71 -13.37 36.82
C ASN A 144 5.46 -12.73 38.01
N ALA A 145 5.30 -11.42 38.22
CA ALA A 145 5.92 -10.74 39.35
C ALA A 145 5.34 -11.22 40.70
N VAL A 146 4.02 -11.42 40.77
CA VAL A 146 3.36 -11.98 41.96
C VAL A 146 3.84 -13.39 42.25
N ILE A 147 3.87 -14.26 41.24
CA ILE A 147 4.35 -15.64 41.38
C ILE A 147 5.81 -15.68 41.87
N LEU A 148 6.66 -14.81 41.33
CA LEU A 148 8.06 -14.74 41.74
C LEU A 148 8.20 -14.29 43.21
N ALA A 149 7.44 -13.27 43.63
CA ALA A 149 7.45 -12.80 45.01
C ALA A 149 6.93 -13.88 45.99
N GLU A 150 5.89 -14.63 45.61
CA GLU A 150 5.36 -15.71 46.43
C GLU A 150 6.33 -16.90 46.52
N LYS A 151 7.00 -17.23 45.41
CA LYS A 151 8.08 -18.22 45.38
C LYS A 151 9.22 -17.82 46.32
N GLU A 152 9.70 -16.59 46.25
CA GLU A 152 10.78 -16.10 47.14
C GLU A 152 10.38 -16.15 48.62
N LYS A 153 9.15 -15.76 48.95
CA LYS A 153 8.62 -15.84 50.31
C LYS A 153 8.56 -17.29 50.82
N SER A 154 8.11 -18.22 49.98
CA SER A 154 8.08 -19.66 50.30
C SER A 154 9.49 -20.21 50.53
N GLU A 155 10.45 -19.85 49.67
CA GLU A 155 11.86 -20.25 49.83
C GLU A 155 12.48 -19.70 51.12
N ALA A 156 12.21 -18.45 51.47
CA ALA A 156 12.67 -17.85 52.70
C ALA A 156 12.08 -18.54 53.95
N LEU A 157 10.81 -18.91 53.91
CA LEU A 157 10.15 -19.66 54.99
C LEU A 157 10.76 -21.06 55.17
N LEU A 158 11.03 -21.78 54.07
CA LEU A 158 11.67 -23.10 54.12
C LEU A 158 13.05 -23.04 54.79
N ARG A 159 13.88 -22.05 54.42
CA ARG A 159 15.21 -21.85 55.00
C ARG A 159 15.18 -21.44 56.48
N ASN A 160 14.10 -20.82 56.95
CA ASN A 160 13.95 -20.45 58.35
C ASN A 160 13.49 -21.63 59.24
N ILE A 161 12.82 -22.63 58.67
CA ILE A 161 12.24 -23.76 59.42
C ILE A 161 13.17 -24.99 59.38
N LEU A 162 13.92 -25.17 58.29
CA LEU A 162 14.73 -26.36 58.04
C LEU A 162 16.24 -26.04 57.99
N PRO A 163 17.11 -26.98 58.40
CA PRO A 163 18.54 -26.91 58.12
C PRO A 163 18.83 -26.70 56.62
N ALA A 164 19.93 -26.01 56.30
CA ALA A 164 20.21 -25.52 54.95
C ALA A 164 20.28 -26.64 53.90
N ASP A 165 20.91 -27.75 54.25
CA ASP A 165 21.04 -28.98 53.45
C ASP A 165 19.69 -29.63 53.13
N ILE A 166 18.80 -29.75 54.12
CA ILE A 166 17.45 -30.31 53.96
C ILE A 166 16.58 -29.38 53.08
N ALA A 167 16.66 -28.06 53.30
CA ALA A 167 15.91 -27.07 52.53
C ALA A 167 16.33 -27.05 51.04
N GLU A 168 17.62 -27.21 50.76
CA GLU A 168 18.17 -27.24 49.40
C GLU A 168 17.80 -28.52 48.66
N GLN A 169 17.83 -29.68 49.33
CA GLN A 169 17.33 -30.95 48.77
C GLN A 169 15.84 -30.90 48.41
N LEU A 170 14.99 -30.32 49.26
CA LEU A 170 13.56 -30.15 48.96
C LEU A 170 13.33 -29.22 47.77
N LYS A 171 14.14 -28.16 47.63
CA LYS A 171 14.02 -27.21 46.52
C LYS A 171 14.36 -27.85 45.18
N GLU A 172 15.41 -28.67 45.12
CA GLU A 172 15.86 -29.29 43.87
C GLU A 172 15.06 -30.54 43.50
N THR A 173 14.71 -31.38 44.48
CA THR A 173 14.18 -32.73 44.22
C THR A 173 12.75 -32.95 44.72
N GLY A 174 12.21 -32.03 45.53
CA GLY A 174 10.90 -32.16 46.15
C GLY A 174 10.80 -33.24 47.23
N ARG A 175 11.93 -33.85 47.65
CA ARG A 175 11.98 -34.94 48.64
C ARG A 175 13.21 -34.81 49.55
N THR A 176 13.12 -35.39 50.74
CA THR A 176 14.26 -35.58 51.67
C THR A 176 14.31 -37.02 52.14
N VAL A 177 15.50 -37.49 52.52
CA VAL A 177 15.71 -38.82 53.09
C VAL A 177 15.92 -38.67 54.60
N PRO A 178 15.23 -39.44 55.46
CA PRO A 178 15.46 -39.38 56.90
C PRO A 178 16.85 -39.91 57.26
N GLU A 179 17.65 -39.09 57.93
CA GLU A 179 18.91 -39.51 58.55
C GLU A 179 18.67 -39.82 60.03
N LEU A 180 19.16 -40.98 60.49
CA LEU A 180 19.09 -41.36 61.89
C LEU A 180 20.13 -40.55 62.66
N LEU A 181 19.71 -39.84 63.70
CA LEU A 181 20.64 -39.18 64.62
C LEU A 181 21.45 -40.26 65.34
N GLU A 182 22.76 -40.33 65.09
CA GLU A 182 23.66 -41.10 65.92
C GLU A 182 23.74 -40.43 67.31
N ASN A 183 23.32 -41.15 68.36
CA ASN A 183 23.29 -40.69 69.75
C ASN A 183 24.70 -40.58 70.36
#